data_AF-A0A2V8VZF5-F1
#
_entry.id   AF-A0A2V8VZF5-F1
#
_cell.length_a   1.000
_cell.length_b   1.000
_cell.length_c   1.000
_cell.angle_alpha   90.00
_cell.angle_beta   90.00
_cell.angle_gamma   90.00
#
_symmetry.space_group_name_H-M   'P 1'
#
loop_
_entity.id
_entity.type
_entity.pdbx_description
1 polymer ?
#
loop_
_entity_poly.entity_id
_entity_poly.type
_entity_poly.pdbx_seq_one_letter_code
_entity_poly.pdbx_strand_id
1 'polypeptide(L)'
;MIVKPGDQIPMKDLTVEVLTAAGEHISAPLQGAGQPNSLCASEPEPAADATENARSVGVLITFGKLRFIDLGDLTKQKERDLVCPNNLIGTVDLFLTTHHGWNQSNAKVIVDALHPRVSIMNNGAHKGGSPDAWETIRNSPGLQDLW
;
A
#
# COMPACT_ATOMS: atom_id res chain seq x y z
N MET A 1 -12.29 -0.91 -20.29
CA MET A 1 -10.84 -1.17 -20.21
C MET A 1 -10.60 -1.99 -18.95
N ILE A 2 -9.82 -3.07 -19.01
CA ILE A 2 -9.37 -3.81 -17.82
C ILE A 2 -7.91 -3.40 -17.64
N VAL A 3 -7.59 -2.82 -16.48
CA VAL A 3 -6.23 -2.39 -16.16
C VAL A 3 -5.38 -3.56 -15.66
N LYS A 4 -4.07 -3.47 -15.87
CA LYS A 4 -3.05 -4.41 -15.41
C LYS A 4 -1.97 -3.67 -14.61
N PRO A 5 -1.22 -4.35 -13.73
CA PRO A 5 -0.06 -3.73 -13.09
C PRO A 5 0.92 -3.18 -14.13
N GLY A 6 1.40 -1.96 -13.90
CA GLY A 6 2.27 -1.20 -14.81
C GLY A 6 1.51 -0.35 -15.84
N ASP A 7 0.18 -0.48 -15.96
CA ASP A 7 -0.61 0.43 -16.78
C ASP A 7 -0.62 1.84 -16.18
N GLN A 8 -0.71 2.85 -17.05
CA GLN A 8 -0.98 4.22 -16.65
C GLN A 8 -2.40 4.63 -17.05
N ILE A 9 -3.13 5.23 -16.11
CA ILE A 9 -4.47 5.78 -16.36
C ILE A 9 -4.32 7.23 -16.82
N PRO A 10 -4.78 7.60 -18.03
CA PRO A 10 -4.66 8.96 -18.52
C PRO A 10 -5.48 9.94 -17.68
N MET A 11 -4.78 10.87 -17.04
CA MET A 11 -5.39 11.96 -16.29
C MET A 11 -4.53 13.21 -16.42
N LYS A 12 -5.15 14.35 -16.73
CA LYS A 12 -4.41 15.60 -16.93
C LYS A 12 -3.71 15.99 -15.63
N ASP A 13 -2.44 16.39 -15.74
CA ASP A 13 -1.58 16.87 -14.65
C ASP A 13 -1.25 15.81 -13.57
N LEU A 14 -1.65 14.55 -13.76
CA LEU A 14 -1.43 13.44 -12.83
C LEU A 14 -0.76 12.25 -13.52
N THR A 15 0.18 11.63 -12.83
CA THR A 15 0.63 10.27 -13.18
C THR A 15 -0.10 9.30 -12.29
N VAL A 16 -0.94 8.45 -12.87
CA VAL A 16 -1.68 7.40 -12.15
C VAL A 16 -1.18 6.06 -12.64
N GLU A 17 -0.39 5.39 -11.81
CA GLU A 17 0.22 4.09 -12.12
C GLU A 17 -0.48 2.98 -11.35
N VAL A 18 -0.87 1.92 -12.06
CA VAL A 18 -1.52 0.75 -11.47
C VAL A 18 -0.45 -0.17 -10.90
N LEU A 19 -0.48 -0.38 -9.58
CA LEU A 19 0.48 -1.21 -8.86
C LEU A 19 0.03 -2.65 -8.70
N THR A 20 -1.27 -2.86 -8.49
CA THR A 20 -1.90 -4.18 -8.36
C THR A 20 -3.21 -4.21 -9.14
N ALA A 21 -3.56 -5.38 -9.69
CA ALA A 21 -4.89 -5.62 -10.26
C ALA A 21 -5.08 -7.13 -10.48
N ALA A 22 -6.31 -7.62 -10.27
CA ALA A 22 -6.70 -9.00 -10.57
C ALA A 22 -5.84 -10.09 -9.88
N GLY A 23 -5.21 -9.75 -8.74
CA GLY A 23 -4.34 -10.64 -7.98
C GLY A 23 -2.86 -10.57 -8.36
N GLU A 24 -2.51 -9.77 -9.36
CA GLU A 24 -1.14 -9.52 -9.82
C GLU A 24 -0.62 -8.17 -9.31
N HIS A 25 0.71 -7.99 -9.33
CA HIS A 25 1.40 -6.76 -8.94
C HIS A 25 2.51 -6.39 -9.94
N ILE A 26 3.02 -5.16 -9.86
CA ILE A 26 4.18 -4.74 -10.65
C ILE A 26 5.41 -5.61 -10.33
N SER A 27 6.15 -6.04 -11.36
CA SER A 27 7.31 -6.91 -11.18
C SER A 27 8.65 -6.17 -11.18
N ALA A 28 8.65 -4.91 -11.61
CA ALA A 28 9.82 -4.04 -11.62
C ALA A 28 9.63 -2.89 -10.63
N PRO A 29 10.71 -2.46 -9.94
CA PRO A 29 10.63 -1.30 -9.06
C PRO A 29 10.35 -0.02 -9.85
N LEU A 30 9.58 0.88 -9.25
CA LEU A 30 9.37 2.24 -9.75
C LEU A 30 10.68 3.03 -9.78
N GLN A 31 10.69 4.14 -10.51
CA GLN A 31 11.86 5.00 -10.60
C GLN A 31 12.29 5.50 -9.20
N GLY A 32 13.54 5.20 -8.82
CA GLY A 32 14.10 5.55 -7.51
C GLY A 32 13.72 4.58 -6.37
N ALA A 33 12.95 3.54 -6.64
CA ALA A 33 12.63 2.46 -5.71
C ALA A 33 13.60 1.27 -5.85
N GLY A 34 13.25 0.13 -5.27
CA GLY A 34 14.00 -1.13 -5.35
C GLY A 34 15.01 -1.36 -4.23
N GLN A 35 15.03 -0.50 -3.20
CA GLN A 35 15.90 -0.70 -2.04
C GLN A 35 15.46 -1.94 -1.24
N PRO A 36 16.40 -2.73 -0.68
CA PRO A 36 16.06 -3.86 0.17
C PRO A 36 15.21 -3.44 1.37
N ASN A 37 14.20 -4.24 1.71
CA ASN A 37 13.39 -4.02 2.90
C ASN A 37 13.82 -5.00 4.00
N SER A 38 14.58 -4.49 4.97
CA SER A 38 15.16 -5.31 6.05
C SER A 38 14.11 -5.96 6.96
N LEU A 39 12.87 -5.46 6.98
CA LEU A 39 11.78 -6.01 7.78
C LEU A 39 11.21 -7.32 7.21
N CYS A 40 11.44 -7.61 5.92
CA CYS A 40 10.83 -8.76 5.24
C CYS A 40 11.17 -10.11 5.88
N ALA A 41 12.38 -10.27 6.42
CA ALA A 41 12.80 -11.51 7.06
C ALA A 41 12.09 -11.78 8.41
N SER A 42 11.60 -10.72 9.07
CA SER A 42 10.91 -10.80 10.37
C SER A 42 9.38 -10.70 10.26
N GLU A 43 8.87 -10.31 9.09
CA GLU A 43 7.42 -10.19 8.89
C GLU A 43 6.78 -11.57 8.90
N PRO A 44 5.74 -11.78 9.72
CA PRO A 44 4.99 -13.03 9.73
C PRO A 44 4.45 -13.37 8.34
N GLU A 45 4.47 -14.65 7.98
CA GLU A 45 3.84 -15.09 6.74
C GLU A 45 2.32 -14.95 6.88
N PRO A 46 1.67 -14.12 6.05
CA PRO A 46 0.23 -13.88 6.15
C PRO A 46 -0.55 -15.08 5.60
N ALA A 47 -1.77 -15.27 6.11
CA ALA A 47 -2.69 -16.25 5.54
C ALA A 47 -3.05 -15.86 4.10
N ALA A 48 -3.20 -16.85 3.24
CA ALA A 48 -3.72 -16.64 1.90
C ALA A 48 -5.17 -16.14 1.96
N ASP A 49 -5.48 -15.12 1.16
CA ASP A 49 -6.82 -14.57 1.01
C ASP A 49 -7.38 -14.94 -0.37
N ALA A 50 -8.46 -15.72 -0.37
CA ALA A 50 -9.13 -16.17 -1.59
C ALA A 50 -10.29 -15.25 -2.01
N THR A 51 -10.54 -14.16 -1.27
CA THR A 51 -11.61 -13.21 -1.57
C THR A 51 -11.20 -12.24 -2.69
N GLU A 52 -12.09 -11.31 -3.02
CA GLU A 52 -11.82 -10.27 -4.00
C GLU A 52 -10.83 -9.21 -3.49
N ASN A 53 -10.69 -9.04 -2.17
CA ASN A 53 -9.80 -8.05 -1.55
C ASN A 53 -8.34 -8.21 -1.99
N ALA A 54 -7.83 -9.46 -2.04
CA ALA A 54 -6.53 -9.81 -2.60
C ALA A 54 -6.35 -9.50 -4.11
N ARG A 55 -7.42 -9.06 -4.78
CA ARG A 55 -7.45 -8.69 -6.20
C ARG A 55 -7.68 -7.19 -6.42
N SER A 56 -7.65 -6.40 -5.35
CA SER A 56 -7.82 -4.95 -5.37
C SER A 56 -6.95 -4.28 -6.44
N VAL A 57 -7.56 -3.30 -7.12
CA VAL A 57 -6.81 -2.39 -7.98
C VAL A 57 -6.15 -1.35 -7.10
N GLY A 58 -4.83 -1.41 -6.98
CA GLY A 58 -4.03 -0.44 -6.25
C GLY A 58 -3.33 0.52 -7.19
N VAL A 59 -3.28 1.79 -6.82
CA VAL A 59 -2.69 2.87 -7.63
C VAL A 59 -1.74 3.75 -6.83
N LEU A 60 -0.71 4.23 -7.51
CA LEU A 60 0.09 5.35 -7.08
C LEU A 60 -0.25 6.57 -7.94
N ILE A 61 -0.66 7.65 -7.27
CA ILE A 61 -1.02 8.92 -7.90
C ILE A 61 0.06 9.93 -7.56
N THR A 62 0.68 10.51 -8.57
CA THR A 62 1.70 11.55 -8.42
C THR A 62 1.19 12.88 -8.98
N PHE A 63 1.23 13.93 -8.16
CA PHE A 63 0.94 15.32 -8.54
C PHE A 63 2.13 16.23 -8.21
N GLY A 64 2.90 16.62 -9.22
CA GLY A 64 4.17 17.32 -9.01
C GLY A 64 5.13 16.47 -8.17
N LYS A 65 5.34 16.83 -6.91
CA LYS A 65 6.18 16.06 -5.96
C LYS A 65 5.36 15.19 -5.00
N LEU A 66 4.05 15.42 -4.90
CA LEU A 66 3.18 14.66 -4.01
C LEU A 66 3.00 13.25 -4.54
N ARG A 67 3.22 12.25 -3.68
CA ARG A 67 2.97 10.83 -3.95
C ARG A 67 1.88 10.31 -3.02
N PHE A 68 0.73 9.96 -3.58
CA PHE A 68 -0.42 9.40 -2.88
C PHE A 68 -0.63 7.96 -3.32
N ILE A 69 -0.71 7.03 -2.36
CA ILE A 69 -0.97 5.62 -2.64
C ILE A 69 -2.33 5.19 -2.05
N ASP A 70 -3.10 4.51 -2.88
CA ASP A 70 -4.36 3.86 -2.53
C ASP A 70 -4.31 2.43 -3.07
N LEU A 71 -4.27 1.44 -2.17
CA LEU A 71 -4.23 0.03 -2.54
C LEU A 71 -5.60 -0.65 -2.37
N GLY A 72 -6.66 0.10 -2.09
CA GLY A 72 -7.99 -0.44 -1.82
C GLY A 72 -7.98 -1.37 -0.61
N ASP A 73 -8.59 -2.54 -0.74
CA ASP A 73 -8.71 -3.53 0.34
C ASP A 73 -7.60 -4.59 0.29
N LEU A 74 -6.47 -4.29 -0.36
CA LEU A 74 -5.36 -5.22 -0.54
C LEU A 74 -4.93 -5.85 0.78
N THR A 75 -4.78 -7.17 0.80
CA THR A 75 -4.45 -7.94 2.00
C THR A 75 -2.97 -8.20 2.16
N LYS A 76 -2.55 -8.51 3.40
CA LYS A 76 -1.15 -8.59 3.82
C LYS A 76 -0.24 -9.38 2.87
N GLN A 77 -0.70 -10.50 2.31
CA GLN A 77 0.10 -11.27 1.35
C GLN A 77 0.48 -10.43 0.13
N LYS A 78 -0.49 -9.74 -0.45
CA LYS A 78 -0.30 -8.92 -1.65
C LYS A 78 0.42 -7.60 -1.35
N GLU A 79 0.24 -7.07 -0.15
CA GLU A 79 1.05 -5.95 0.34
C GLU A 79 2.54 -6.34 0.44
N ARG A 80 2.84 -7.53 0.98
CA ARG A 80 4.21 -8.04 1.08
C ARG A 80 4.85 -8.21 -0.30
N ASP A 81 4.12 -8.71 -1.28
CA ASP A 81 4.60 -8.90 -2.65
C ASP A 81 5.12 -7.59 -3.27
N LEU A 82 4.57 -6.44 -2.88
CA LEU A 82 5.01 -5.11 -3.36
C LEU A 82 6.31 -4.62 -2.72
N VAL A 83 6.70 -5.16 -1.55
CA VAL A 83 7.80 -4.61 -0.76
C VAL A 83 8.83 -5.61 -0.28
N CYS A 84 8.68 -6.89 -0.61
CA CYS A 84 9.60 -7.96 -0.23
C CYS A 84 10.07 -8.76 -1.45
N PRO A 85 11.39 -9.02 -1.59
CA PRO A 85 12.48 -8.63 -0.68
C PRO A 85 12.90 -7.15 -0.81
N ASN A 86 12.43 -6.46 -1.85
CA ASN A 86 12.78 -5.07 -2.14
C ASN A 86 11.51 -4.23 -2.18
N ASN A 87 11.58 -2.99 -1.69
CA ASN A 87 10.49 -2.02 -1.81
C ASN A 87 10.33 -1.59 -3.29
N LEU A 88 9.34 -2.13 -4.01
CA LEU A 88 9.11 -1.81 -5.42
C LEU A 88 8.50 -0.40 -5.61
N ILE A 89 7.90 0.17 -4.58
CA ILE A 89 7.14 1.43 -4.65
C ILE A 89 8.02 2.63 -4.32
N GLY A 90 8.92 2.49 -3.35
CA GLY A 90 9.60 3.61 -2.70
C GLY A 90 8.75 4.23 -1.59
N THR A 91 9.08 5.44 -1.17
CA THR A 91 8.30 6.17 -0.14
C THR A 91 7.14 6.96 -0.76
N VAL A 92 6.19 7.36 0.08
CA VAL A 92 5.00 8.15 -0.30
C VAL A 92 4.76 9.26 0.70
N ASP A 93 4.02 10.30 0.29
CA ASP A 93 3.61 11.37 1.21
C ASP A 93 2.31 11.02 1.93
N LEU A 94 1.35 10.43 1.19
CA LEU A 94 0.02 10.13 1.67
C LEU A 94 -0.32 8.65 1.43
N PHE A 95 -0.78 7.98 2.48
CA PHE A 95 -1.24 6.60 2.44
C PHE A 95 -2.72 6.53 2.79
N LEU A 96 -3.58 6.10 1.85
CA LEU A 96 -4.91 5.63 2.22
C LEU A 96 -4.76 4.22 2.78
N THR A 97 -5.02 4.06 4.08
CA THR A 97 -4.82 2.78 4.76
C THR A 97 -5.61 1.70 4.03
N THR A 98 -5.02 0.53 3.85
CA THR A 98 -5.68 -0.57 3.16
C THR A 98 -6.84 -1.10 3.98
N HIS A 99 -7.92 -1.47 3.28
CA HIS A 99 -9.06 -2.17 3.86
C HIS A 99 -9.62 -1.47 5.10
N HIS A 100 -9.74 -0.14 5.06
CA HIS A 100 -10.25 0.67 6.17
C HIS A 100 -9.49 0.51 7.50
N GLY A 101 -8.22 0.08 7.45
CA GLY A 101 -7.45 -0.25 8.65
C GLY A 101 -7.85 -1.59 9.28
N TRP A 102 -8.27 -2.58 8.49
CA TRP A 102 -8.56 -3.92 8.98
C TRP A 102 -7.29 -4.76 9.16
N ASN A 103 -7.31 -5.69 10.12
CA ASN A 103 -6.16 -6.52 10.48
C ASN A 103 -5.72 -7.54 9.42
N GLN A 104 -6.54 -7.78 8.39
CA GLN A 104 -6.17 -8.58 7.22
C GLN A 104 -5.25 -7.83 6.25
N SER A 105 -4.99 -6.54 6.51
CA SER A 105 -4.20 -5.63 5.70
C SER A 105 -3.28 -4.79 6.62
N ASN A 106 -2.59 -3.80 6.05
CA ASN A 106 -1.67 -2.90 6.74
C ASN A 106 -0.49 -3.66 7.38
N ALA A 107 0.12 -4.59 6.64
CA ALA A 107 1.34 -5.29 7.09
C ALA A 107 2.44 -4.29 7.48
N LYS A 108 3.21 -4.60 8.53
CA LYS A 108 4.23 -3.67 9.01
C LYS A 108 5.29 -3.39 7.94
N VAL A 109 5.71 -4.42 7.19
CA VAL A 109 6.67 -4.27 6.10
C VAL A 109 6.27 -3.27 5.02
N ILE A 110 4.99 -3.14 4.67
CA ILE A 110 4.58 -2.16 3.65
C ILE A 110 4.43 -0.78 4.27
N VAL A 111 3.79 -0.69 5.44
CA VAL A 111 3.52 0.59 6.11
C VAL A 111 4.83 1.31 6.43
N ASP A 112 5.82 0.60 6.98
CA ASP A 112 7.14 1.17 7.26
C ASP A 112 7.93 1.49 5.98
N ALA A 113 7.86 0.63 4.95
CA ALA A 113 8.58 0.85 3.70
C ALA A 113 8.05 2.05 2.90
N LEU A 114 6.75 2.32 2.99
CA LEU A 114 6.10 3.49 2.41
C LEU A 114 6.52 4.79 3.13
N HIS A 115 6.88 4.72 4.42
CA HIS A 115 7.29 5.87 5.23
C HIS A 115 6.35 7.09 5.04
N PRO A 116 5.02 6.92 5.19
CA PRO A 116 4.06 7.97 4.87
C PRO A 116 4.19 9.14 5.84
N ARG A 117 4.05 10.36 5.34
CA ARG A 117 3.94 11.56 6.20
C ARG A 117 2.55 11.66 6.83
N VAL A 118 1.52 11.31 6.08
CA VAL A 118 0.13 11.29 6.55
C VAL A 118 -0.52 9.99 6.11
N SER A 119 -1.34 9.43 6.98
CA SER A 119 -2.22 8.30 6.67
C SER A 119 -3.67 8.71 6.86
N ILE A 120 -4.55 8.27 5.96
CA ILE A 120 -6.00 8.45 6.07
C ILE A 120 -6.64 7.07 6.16
N MET A 121 -7.43 6.85 7.21
CA MET A 121 -8.25 5.66 7.39
C MET A 121 -9.68 5.97 6.98
N ASN A 122 -10.06 5.54 5.77
CA ASN A 122 -11.36 5.77 5.17
C ASN A 122 -12.47 4.91 5.80
N ASN A 123 -12.72 5.09 7.09
CA ASN A 123 -13.59 4.25 7.88
C ASN A 123 -14.71 5.07 8.56
N GLY A 124 -15.55 4.40 9.35
CA GLY A 124 -16.57 5.04 10.16
C GLY A 124 -16.45 4.59 11.61
N ALA A 125 -17.19 5.20 12.53
CA ALA A 125 -17.06 4.95 13.97
C ALA A 125 -17.18 3.46 14.40
N HIS A 126 -17.73 2.59 13.56
CA HIS A 126 -17.93 1.16 13.83
C HIS A 126 -17.43 0.22 12.72
N LYS A 127 -16.69 0.71 11.72
CA LYS A 127 -16.11 -0.10 10.63
C LYS A 127 -14.62 0.18 10.57
N GLY A 128 -13.78 -0.82 10.31
CA GLY A 128 -12.35 -0.58 10.20
C GLY A 128 -11.65 -0.44 11.55
N GLY A 129 -10.42 0.06 11.53
CA GLY A 129 -9.69 0.45 12.75
C GLY A 129 -9.38 -0.70 13.70
N SER A 130 -8.96 -1.85 13.16
CA SER A 130 -8.48 -2.96 14.00
C SER A 130 -7.30 -2.48 14.86
N PRO A 131 -7.24 -2.81 16.17
CA PRO A 131 -6.21 -2.28 17.05
C PRO A 131 -4.77 -2.49 16.57
N ASP A 132 -4.47 -3.66 16.00
CA ASP A 132 -3.14 -4.01 15.49
C ASP A 132 -2.76 -3.25 14.20
N ALA A 133 -3.71 -3.07 13.29
CA ALA A 133 -3.51 -2.24 12.10
C ALA A 133 -3.32 -0.77 12.51
N TRP A 134 -4.15 -0.27 13.41
CA TRP A 134 -4.04 1.09 13.95
C TRP A 134 -2.68 1.33 14.61
N GLU A 135 -2.22 0.39 15.45
CA GLU A 135 -0.91 0.48 16.11
C GLU A 135 0.23 0.46 15.08
N THR A 136 0.15 -0.40 14.07
CA THR A 136 1.14 -0.45 12.99
C THR A 136 1.23 0.89 12.25
N ILE A 137 0.08 1.45 11.85
CA ILE A 137 0.02 2.72 11.11
C ILE A 137 0.50 3.86 11.99
N ARG A 138 -0.03 3.98 13.22
CA ARG A 138 0.29 5.09 14.14
C ARG A 138 1.76 5.13 14.53
N ASN A 139 2.42 3.98 14.59
CA ASN A 139 3.85 3.86 14.91
C ASN A 139 4.75 3.84 13.67
N SER A 140 4.20 4.08 12.46
CA SER A 140 4.99 4.09 11.24
C SER A 140 6.05 5.20 11.25
N PRO A 141 7.29 4.91 10.80
CA PRO A 141 8.35 5.91 10.80
C PRO A 141 7.99 7.13 9.94
N GLY A 142 8.20 8.33 10.47
CA GLY A 142 7.99 9.59 9.76
C GLY A 142 6.56 10.12 9.74
N LEU A 143 5.60 9.38 10.31
CA LEU A 143 4.21 9.79 10.37
C LEU A 143 4.03 11.08 11.18
N GLN A 144 3.38 12.06 10.58
CA GLN A 144 3.00 13.32 11.21
C GLN A 144 1.61 13.21 11.83
N ASP A 145 0.66 12.58 11.12
CA ASP A 145 -0.66 12.31 11.68
C ASP A 145 -1.42 11.17 10.97
N LEU A 146 -2.45 10.67 11.65
CA LEU A 146 -3.42 9.68 11.17
C LEU A 146 -4.83 10.27 11.30
N TRP A 147 -5.56 10.29 10.18
CA TRP A 147 -6.93 10.82 10.07
C TRP A 147 -7.95 9.71 9.87
#